data_AF-A0A7S0S9A5-F1
#
_entry.id   AF-A0A7S0S9A5-F1
#
_cell.length_a   1.000
_cell.length_b   1.000
_cell.length_c   1.000
_cell.angle_alpha   90.00
_cell.angle_beta   90.00
_cell.angle_gamma   90.00
#
_symmetry.space_group_name_H-M   'P 1'
#
loop_
_entity.id
_entity.type
_entity.pdbx_description
1 polymer ?
#
loop_
_entity_poly.entity_id
_entity_poly.type
_entity_poly.pdbx_seq_one_letter_code
_entity_poly.pdbx_strand_id
1 'polypeptide(L)'
;MAPFFTAGFARELRTVSTAVLNAPAEGAPSAGAFNTAVDTVRSSLANPAVKNGAILGLAVLAGSFALSCYKVYMKYNSSRSKRKRQVNKNVVVVERLRDFFPDNRDSLTKGHIRGLQGKTGFKPEEIFRKYMRYKLNEEVFNVDFVADVLALKTACDLDDGTMAAVLLETGERMVRKYGVLMRDVSEMGASGMQRKVDGCAMFTKVMYLADLEQFISRTQGDAVQQRLKEIFGATDEDYAKLRITALGAEKMDISVLEAMITQKAATTDGDETKGGGNQGGDPTPA
;
A
#
# COMPACT_ATOMS: atom_id res chain seq x y z
N MET A 1 -11.17 30.68 -5.61
CA MET A 1 -11.77 29.48 -6.23
C MET A 1 -13.00 29.11 -5.42
N ALA A 2 -14.17 29.24 -6.02
CA ALA A 2 -15.48 29.06 -5.37
C ALA A 2 -15.95 27.59 -5.45
N PRO A 3 -16.69 27.07 -4.45
CA PRO A 3 -17.43 25.83 -4.59
C PRO A 3 -18.79 26.12 -5.24
N PHE A 4 -18.90 25.81 -6.53
CA PHE A 4 -20.18 25.56 -7.19
C PHE A 4 -20.69 24.21 -6.68
N PHE A 5 -21.72 24.17 -5.82
CA PHE A 5 -22.75 23.10 -5.72
C PHE A 5 -23.63 23.25 -4.46
N THR A 6 -24.37 24.36 -4.29
CA THR A 6 -25.30 24.48 -3.13
C THR A 6 -26.59 25.25 -3.38
N ALA A 7 -26.96 25.58 -4.63
CA ALA A 7 -28.21 26.32 -4.89
C ALA A 7 -29.34 25.50 -5.56
N GLY A 8 -29.02 24.38 -6.22
CA GLY A 8 -30.04 23.57 -6.94
C GLY A 8 -30.89 22.67 -6.05
N PHE A 9 -30.28 22.05 -5.03
CA PHE A 9 -30.91 20.98 -4.26
C PHE A 9 -31.99 21.48 -3.26
N ALA A 10 -31.85 22.73 -2.78
CA ALA A 10 -32.79 23.30 -1.82
C ALA A 10 -34.13 23.73 -2.45
N ARG A 11 -34.16 24.01 -3.77
CA ARG A 11 -35.39 24.38 -4.47
C ARG A 11 -36.22 23.13 -4.82
N GLU A 12 -35.56 22.02 -5.11
CA GLU A 12 -36.20 20.73 -5.42
C GLU A 12 -36.89 20.11 -4.20
N LEU A 13 -36.29 20.23 -3.00
CA LEU A 13 -36.88 19.68 -1.78
C LEU A 13 -38.18 20.40 -1.34
N ARG A 14 -38.37 21.67 -1.71
CA ARG A 14 -39.59 22.42 -1.35
C ARG A 14 -40.77 22.09 -2.28
N THR A 15 -40.49 21.77 -3.54
CA THR A 15 -41.52 21.36 -4.52
C THR A 15 -41.97 19.91 -4.29
N VAL A 16 -41.05 19.03 -3.86
CA VAL A 16 -41.39 17.65 -3.47
C VAL A 16 -42.22 17.62 -2.17
N SER A 17 -41.92 18.48 -1.19
CA SER A 17 -42.66 18.53 0.07
C SER A 17 -44.12 19.01 -0.06
N THR A 18 -44.44 19.78 -1.09
CA THR A 18 -45.82 20.27 -1.35
C THR A 18 -46.61 19.32 -2.24
N ALA A 19 -45.95 18.53 -3.10
CA ALA A 19 -46.61 17.48 -3.89
C ALA A 19 -47.03 16.26 -3.06
N VAL A 20 -46.27 15.93 -2.00
CA VAL A 20 -46.58 14.78 -1.13
C VAL A 20 -47.78 15.03 -0.20
N LEU A 21 -48.10 16.29 0.11
CA LEU A 21 -49.19 16.63 1.05
C LEU A 21 -50.57 16.79 0.40
N ASN A 22 -50.69 16.72 -0.93
CA ASN A 22 -51.97 16.92 -1.63
C ASN A 22 -52.27 15.88 -2.71
N ALA A 23 -51.64 14.71 -2.65
CA ALA A 23 -52.04 13.57 -3.47
C ALA A 23 -53.26 12.88 -2.82
N PRO A 24 -54.37 12.66 -3.55
CA PRO A 24 -55.48 11.87 -3.03
C PRO A 24 -54.95 10.47 -2.70
N ALA A 25 -55.26 10.02 -1.47
CA ALA A 25 -54.90 8.70 -0.99
C ALA A 25 -55.69 7.62 -1.76
N GLU A 26 -55.25 7.30 -2.97
CA GLU A 26 -55.68 6.07 -3.64
C GLU A 26 -54.85 4.90 -3.08
N GLY A 27 -55.54 4.11 -2.25
CA GLY A 27 -55.29 2.68 -2.11
C GLY A 27 -53.95 2.27 -1.53
N ALA A 28 -53.71 2.59 -0.25
CA ALA A 28 -52.88 1.69 0.56
C ALA A 28 -53.48 0.26 0.42
N PRO A 29 -52.70 -0.78 0.09
CA PRO A 29 -53.20 -2.14 0.14
C PRO A 29 -53.57 -2.41 1.59
N SER A 30 -54.86 -2.31 1.89
CA SER A 30 -55.39 -2.68 3.19
C SER A 30 -54.94 -4.10 3.50
N ALA A 31 -54.74 -4.43 4.77
CA ALA A 31 -54.42 -5.80 5.19
C ALA A 31 -55.38 -6.85 4.55
N GLY A 32 -56.58 -6.43 4.14
CA GLY A 32 -57.51 -7.20 3.32
C GLY A 32 -56.95 -7.66 1.97
N ALA A 33 -56.25 -6.83 1.19
CA ALA A 33 -55.76 -7.22 -0.14
C ALA A 33 -54.67 -8.30 -0.09
N PHE A 34 -53.77 -8.24 0.90
CA PHE A 34 -52.78 -9.28 1.13
C PHE A 34 -53.45 -10.57 1.63
N ASN A 35 -54.40 -10.46 2.56
CA ASN A 35 -55.16 -11.63 3.04
C ASN A 35 -56.01 -12.27 1.94
N THR A 36 -56.66 -11.48 1.08
CA THR A 36 -57.41 -11.98 -0.08
C THR A 36 -56.49 -12.68 -1.09
N ALA A 37 -55.30 -12.11 -1.36
CA ALA A 37 -54.31 -12.74 -2.23
C ALA A 37 -53.83 -14.08 -1.64
N VAL A 38 -53.52 -14.11 -0.34
CA VAL A 38 -53.14 -15.33 0.40
C VAL A 38 -54.26 -16.37 0.39
N ASP A 39 -55.52 -15.97 0.50
CA ASP A 39 -56.67 -16.87 0.46
C ASP A 39 -56.94 -17.43 -0.95
N THR A 40 -56.77 -16.65 -2.01
CA THR A 40 -56.80 -17.17 -3.41
C THR A 40 -55.66 -18.13 -3.70
N VAL A 41 -54.48 -17.90 -3.15
CA VAL A 41 -53.34 -18.82 -3.27
C VAL A 41 -53.64 -20.11 -2.50
N ARG A 42 -54.21 -20.00 -1.31
CA ARG A 42 -54.57 -21.13 -0.44
C ARG A 42 -55.65 -22.02 -1.06
N SER A 43 -56.67 -21.43 -1.69
CA SER A 43 -57.73 -22.17 -2.39
C SER A 43 -57.22 -22.81 -3.70
N SER A 44 -56.28 -22.18 -4.40
CA SER A 44 -55.64 -22.75 -5.59
C SER A 44 -54.69 -23.91 -5.26
N LEU A 45 -54.08 -23.92 -4.07
CA LEU A 45 -53.22 -25.00 -3.56
C LEU A 45 -53.98 -26.26 -3.07
N ALA A 46 -55.31 -26.22 -3.00
CA ALA A 46 -56.13 -27.39 -2.66
C ALA A 46 -56.15 -28.44 -3.79
N ASN A 47 -55.86 -28.04 -5.03
CA ASN A 47 -55.78 -28.94 -6.18
C ASN A 47 -54.43 -29.70 -6.19
N PRO A 48 -54.42 -31.04 -6.21
CA PRO A 48 -53.18 -31.82 -6.13
C PRO A 48 -52.23 -31.56 -7.31
N ALA A 49 -52.77 -31.28 -8.51
CA ALA A 49 -51.96 -30.93 -9.69
C ALA A 49 -51.29 -29.55 -9.56
N VAL A 50 -52.00 -28.55 -9.03
CA VAL A 50 -51.46 -27.19 -8.81
C VAL A 50 -50.44 -27.20 -7.68
N LYS A 51 -50.69 -27.97 -6.61
CA LYS A 51 -49.72 -28.18 -5.53
C LYS A 51 -48.42 -28.82 -6.05
N ASN A 52 -48.52 -29.88 -6.85
CA ASN A 52 -47.34 -30.56 -7.41
C ASN A 52 -46.58 -29.67 -8.40
N GLY A 53 -47.30 -28.89 -9.24
CA GLY A 53 -46.70 -27.91 -10.15
C GLY A 53 -46.01 -26.76 -9.41
N ALA A 54 -46.61 -26.24 -8.34
CA ALA A 54 -46.02 -25.21 -7.49
C ALA A 54 -44.76 -25.71 -6.75
N ILE A 55 -44.78 -26.96 -6.25
CA ILE A 55 -43.62 -27.59 -5.61
C ILE A 55 -42.47 -27.74 -6.62
N LEU A 56 -42.75 -28.20 -7.85
CA LEU A 56 -41.74 -28.30 -8.91
C LEU A 56 -41.18 -26.94 -9.31
N GLY A 57 -42.03 -25.93 -9.47
CA GLY A 57 -41.61 -24.56 -9.77
C GLY A 57 -40.72 -23.96 -8.67
N LEU A 58 -41.11 -24.14 -7.40
CA LEU A 58 -40.29 -23.74 -6.25
C LEU A 58 -38.98 -24.51 -6.16
N ALA A 59 -38.96 -25.80 -6.49
CA ALA A 59 -37.74 -26.61 -6.48
C ALA A 59 -36.73 -26.14 -7.53
N VAL A 60 -37.19 -25.78 -8.74
CA VAL A 60 -36.33 -25.22 -9.80
C VAL A 60 -35.82 -23.82 -9.43
N LEU A 61 -36.66 -22.97 -8.85
CA LEU A 61 -36.25 -21.67 -8.34
C LEU A 61 -35.26 -21.78 -7.19
N ALA A 62 -35.50 -22.68 -6.23
CA ALA A 62 -34.59 -22.93 -5.12
C ALA A 62 -33.25 -23.52 -5.62
N GLY A 63 -33.27 -24.44 -6.57
CA GLY A 63 -32.06 -25.03 -7.17
C GLY A 63 -31.22 -24.00 -7.93
N SER A 64 -31.85 -23.13 -8.73
CA SER A 64 -31.16 -22.05 -9.44
C SER A 64 -30.62 -20.97 -8.48
N PHE A 65 -31.36 -20.62 -7.42
CA PHE A 65 -30.89 -19.72 -6.37
C PHE A 65 -29.70 -20.31 -5.61
N ALA A 66 -29.75 -21.58 -5.23
CA ALA A 66 -28.66 -22.27 -4.55
C ALA A 66 -27.38 -22.31 -5.42
N LEU A 67 -27.50 -22.60 -6.73
CA LEU A 67 -26.38 -22.54 -7.66
C LEU A 67 -25.79 -21.13 -7.81
N SER A 68 -26.62 -20.10 -7.78
CA SER A 68 -26.17 -18.70 -7.80
C SER A 68 -25.39 -18.36 -6.53
N CYS A 69 -25.93 -18.68 -5.36
CA CYS A 69 -25.25 -18.52 -4.07
C CYS A 69 -23.92 -19.28 -4.03
N TYR A 70 -23.87 -20.50 -4.57
CA TYR A 70 -22.65 -21.30 -4.67
C TYR A 70 -21.60 -20.65 -5.57
N LYS A 71 -21.97 -20.18 -6.77
CA LYS A 71 -21.04 -19.46 -7.67
C LYS A 71 -20.51 -18.17 -7.06
N VAL A 72 -21.36 -17.42 -6.36
CA VAL A 72 -20.95 -16.22 -5.62
C VAL A 72 -19.98 -16.59 -4.50
N TYR A 73 -20.26 -17.65 -3.75
CA TYR A 73 -19.37 -18.14 -2.69
C TYR A 73 -18.00 -18.57 -3.24
N MET A 74 -17.97 -19.37 -4.31
CA MET A 74 -16.74 -19.78 -4.99
C MET A 74 -15.92 -18.57 -5.48
N LYS A 75 -16.58 -17.60 -6.12
CA LYS A 75 -15.94 -16.35 -6.57
C LYS A 75 -15.43 -15.51 -5.39
N TYR A 76 -16.18 -15.50 -4.29
CA TYR A 76 -15.83 -14.79 -3.06
C TYR A 76 -14.63 -15.40 -2.34
N ASN A 77 -14.42 -16.72 -2.43
CA ASN A 77 -13.29 -17.44 -1.83
C ASN A 77 -12.05 -17.54 -2.74
N SER A 78 -12.13 -17.04 -3.97
CA SER A 78 -11.00 -17.05 -4.92
C SER A 78 -9.76 -16.28 -4.40
N SER A 79 -8.56 -16.69 -4.81
CA SER A 79 -7.31 -16.00 -4.43
C SER A 79 -7.28 -14.54 -4.87
N ARG A 80 -7.89 -14.23 -6.03
CA ARG A 80 -8.03 -12.86 -6.55
C ARG A 80 -8.92 -11.99 -5.67
N SER A 81 -10.06 -12.48 -5.20
CA SER A 81 -10.94 -11.72 -4.29
C SER A 81 -10.32 -11.52 -2.91
N LYS A 82 -9.59 -12.53 -2.40
CA LYS A 82 -8.80 -12.41 -1.15
C LYS A 82 -7.74 -11.33 -1.25
N ARG A 83 -6.95 -11.32 -2.34
CA ARG A 83 -5.96 -10.27 -2.60
C ARG A 83 -6.61 -8.89 -2.72
N LYS A 84 -7.71 -8.76 -3.47
CA LYS A 84 -8.43 -7.48 -3.60
C LYS A 84 -8.91 -6.95 -2.26
N ARG A 85 -9.36 -7.82 -1.35
CA ARG A 85 -9.75 -7.39 0.01
C ARG A 85 -8.59 -6.94 0.87
N GLN A 86 -7.46 -7.66 0.81
CA GLN A 86 -6.27 -7.24 1.54
C GLN A 86 -5.77 -5.88 1.02
N VAL A 87 -5.78 -5.67 -0.30
CA VAL A 87 -5.42 -4.38 -0.91
C VAL A 87 -6.42 -3.30 -0.49
N ASN A 88 -7.73 -3.54 -0.57
CA ASN A 88 -8.74 -2.57 -0.14
C ASN A 88 -8.59 -2.19 1.34
N LYS A 89 -8.28 -3.14 2.22
CA LYS A 89 -7.99 -2.85 3.63
C LYS A 89 -6.76 -1.94 3.78
N ASN A 90 -5.71 -2.15 2.97
CA ASN A 90 -4.53 -1.29 2.98
C ASN A 90 -4.86 0.13 2.48
N VAL A 91 -5.69 0.24 1.44
CA VAL A 91 -6.15 1.55 0.92
C VAL A 91 -6.92 2.32 1.99
N VAL A 92 -7.81 1.65 2.74
CA VAL A 92 -8.54 2.27 3.85
C VAL A 92 -7.59 2.82 4.93
N VAL A 93 -6.47 2.13 5.21
CA VAL A 93 -5.46 2.66 6.15
C VAL A 93 -4.85 3.96 5.62
N VAL A 94 -4.48 3.98 4.34
CA VAL A 94 -3.84 5.13 3.70
C VAL A 94 -4.78 6.31 3.62
N GLU A 95 -6.00 6.12 3.12
CA GLU A 95 -6.98 7.22 2.96
C GLU A 95 -7.30 7.86 4.30
N ARG A 96 -7.51 7.05 5.35
CA ARG A 96 -7.84 7.56 6.68
C ARG A 96 -6.69 8.31 7.33
N LEU A 97 -5.45 7.87 7.10
CA LEU A 97 -4.27 8.55 7.66
C LEU A 97 -3.90 9.79 6.85
N ARG A 98 -4.17 9.80 5.54
CA ARG A 98 -3.92 10.95 4.67
C ARG A 98 -4.72 12.18 5.09
N ASP A 99 -5.93 12.02 5.61
CA ASP A 99 -6.75 13.15 6.07
C ASP A 99 -6.12 13.89 7.27
N PHE A 100 -5.18 13.27 7.99
CA PHE A 100 -4.50 13.87 9.15
C PHE A 100 -3.16 14.54 8.81
N PHE A 101 -2.54 14.18 7.68
CA PHE A 101 -1.20 14.66 7.32
C PHE A 101 -1.25 15.50 6.04
N PRO A 102 -0.49 16.62 5.95
CA PRO A 102 0.44 17.18 6.94
C PRO A 102 -0.21 18.17 7.94
N ASP A 103 -1.42 18.66 7.67
CA ASP A 103 -1.97 19.84 8.34
C ASP A 103 -2.47 19.60 9.79
N ASN A 104 -2.76 18.36 10.18
CA ASN A 104 -3.41 18.03 11.46
C ASN A 104 -2.67 16.95 12.26
N ARG A 105 -1.33 17.03 12.32
CA ARG A 105 -0.47 16.07 13.04
C ARG A 105 -0.91 15.81 14.49
N ASP A 106 -1.24 16.88 15.21
CA ASP A 106 -1.56 16.82 16.64
C ASP A 106 -2.94 16.21 16.94
N SER A 107 -3.81 16.14 15.93
CA SER A 107 -5.13 15.53 16.06
C SER A 107 -5.09 13.99 16.03
N LEU A 108 -3.95 13.40 15.65
CA LEU A 108 -3.80 11.96 15.53
C LEU A 108 -3.69 11.29 16.90
N THR A 109 -4.83 11.00 17.51
CA THR A 109 -4.90 10.27 18.79
C THR A 109 -4.90 8.75 18.61
N LYS A 110 -4.49 8.02 19.66
CA LYS A 110 -4.59 6.54 19.80
C LYS A 110 -6.00 5.99 19.46
N GLY A 111 -7.05 6.77 19.69
CA GLY A 111 -8.43 6.43 19.34
C GLY A 111 -8.65 6.21 17.85
N HIS A 112 -8.02 7.01 16.99
CA HIS A 112 -8.10 6.85 15.53
C HIS A 112 -7.44 5.55 15.08
N ILE A 113 -6.29 5.21 15.67
CA ILE A 113 -5.60 3.94 15.41
C ILE A 113 -6.47 2.76 15.86
N ARG A 114 -7.10 2.82 17.04
CA ARG A 114 -8.07 1.78 17.48
C ARG A 114 -9.27 1.65 16.52
N GLY A 115 -9.78 2.76 16.00
CA GLY A 115 -10.83 2.75 14.99
C GLY A 115 -10.39 2.09 13.67
N LEU A 116 -9.14 2.30 13.27
CA LEU A 116 -8.51 1.63 12.12
C LEU A 116 -8.33 0.13 12.36
N GLN A 117 -7.91 -0.28 13.56
CA GLN A 117 -7.83 -1.68 13.95
C GLN A 117 -9.18 -2.37 13.83
N GLY A 118 -10.26 -1.76 14.33
CA GLY A 118 -11.61 -2.32 14.23
C GLY A 118 -12.10 -2.53 12.79
N LYS A 119 -11.78 -1.59 11.88
CA LYS A 119 -12.23 -1.67 10.47
C LYS A 119 -11.39 -2.63 9.62
N THR A 120 -10.09 -2.71 9.89
CA THR A 120 -9.15 -3.43 9.03
C THR A 120 -8.76 -4.80 9.59
N GLY A 121 -8.77 -4.93 10.92
CA GLY A 121 -8.25 -6.09 11.65
C GLY A 121 -6.72 -6.14 11.72
N PHE A 122 -6.03 -5.05 11.37
CA PHE A 122 -4.57 -4.98 11.44
C PHE A 122 -4.09 -4.61 12.84
N LYS A 123 -2.90 -5.09 13.21
CA LYS A 123 -2.21 -4.63 14.41
C LYS A 123 -1.65 -3.20 14.21
N PRO A 124 -1.38 -2.43 15.27
CA PRO A 124 -0.81 -1.07 15.15
C PRO A 124 0.51 -1.05 14.38
N GLU A 125 1.36 -2.05 14.62
CA GLU A 125 2.63 -2.28 13.92
C GLU A 125 2.44 -2.42 12.41
N GLU A 126 1.41 -3.16 12.00
CA GLU A 126 1.11 -3.41 10.60
C GLU A 126 0.51 -2.18 9.93
N ILE A 127 -0.31 -1.41 10.65
CA ILE A 127 -0.87 -0.13 10.20
C ILE A 127 0.29 0.83 9.93
N PHE A 128 1.20 0.98 10.90
CA PHE A 128 2.40 1.80 10.79
C PHE A 128 3.23 1.39 9.55
N ARG A 129 3.59 0.12 9.46
CA ARG A 129 4.39 -0.43 8.36
C ARG A 129 3.75 -0.21 6.98
N LYS A 130 2.44 -0.41 6.87
CA LYS A 130 1.68 -0.22 5.61
C LYS A 130 1.67 1.25 5.19
N TYR A 131 1.43 2.16 6.14
CA TYR A 131 1.42 3.58 5.86
C TYR A 131 2.82 4.11 5.54
N MET A 132 3.83 3.75 6.34
CA MET A 132 5.23 4.10 6.08
C MET A 132 5.66 3.64 4.69
N ARG A 133 5.31 2.41 4.28
CA ARG A 133 5.58 1.93 2.92
C ARG A 133 4.90 2.78 1.84
N TYR A 134 3.64 3.16 2.03
CA TYR A 134 2.95 4.03 1.08
C TYR A 134 3.67 5.37 0.97
N LYS A 135 3.89 6.02 2.12
CA LYS A 135 4.51 7.33 2.20
C LYS A 135 5.93 7.35 1.61
N LEU A 136 6.74 6.32 1.87
CA LEU A 136 8.09 6.19 1.31
C LEU A 136 8.12 6.11 -0.23
N ASN A 137 7.08 5.53 -0.86
CA ASN A 137 7.00 5.36 -2.31
C ASN A 137 6.37 6.56 -3.03
N GLU A 138 5.40 7.22 -2.41
CA GLU A 138 4.61 8.26 -3.09
C GLU A 138 5.08 9.68 -2.75
N GLU A 139 5.72 9.88 -1.58
CA GLU A 139 6.11 11.20 -1.12
C GLU A 139 7.62 11.43 -1.13
N VAL A 140 7.94 12.70 -1.29
CA VAL A 140 9.28 13.29 -1.19
C VAL A 140 9.82 13.14 0.22
N PHE A 141 11.10 12.77 0.35
CA PHE A 141 11.72 12.60 1.66
C PHE A 141 12.15 13.94 2.25
N ASN A 142 11.24 14.59 2.96
CA ASN A 142 11.43 15.90 3.59
C ASN A 142 11.33 15.83 5.14
N VAL A 143 11.62 16.94 5.82
CA VAL A 143 11.42 17.11 7.27
C VAL A 143 9.96 16.84 7.66
N ASP A 144 9.01 17.28 6.84
CA ASP A 144 7.58 17.01 7.03
C ASP A 144 7.24 15.52 6.99
N PHE A 145 7.90 14.76 6.11
CA PHE A 145 7.75 13.31 6.06
C PHE A 145 8.17 12.67 7.40
N VAL A 146 9.32 13.11 7.94
CA VAL A 146 9.86 12.57 9.20
C VAL A 146 8.94 12.94 10.37
N ALA A 147 8.43 14.17 10.42
CA ALA A 147 7.49 14.62 11.43
C ALA A 147 6.18 13.81 11.41
N ASP A 148 5.64 13.52 10.22
CA ASP A 148 4.43 12.70 10.06
C ASP A 148 4.64 11.26 10.54
N VAL A 149 5.80 10.68 10.22
CA VAL A 149 6.16 9.31 10.62
C VAL A 149 6.38 9.22 12.14
N LEU A 150 6.95 10.26 12.75
CA LEU A 150 7.09 10.37 14.22
C LEU A 150 5.74 10.52 14.91
N ALA A 151 4.85 11.38 14.40
CA ALA A 151 3.49 11.52 14.92
C ALA A 151 2.72 10.19 14.86
N LEU A 152 2.91 9.42 13.78
CA LEU A 152 2.32 8.10 13.65
C LEU A 152 2.92 7.07 14.63
N LYS A 153 4.23 7.10 14.89
CA LYS A 153 4.86 6.26 15.94
C LYS A 153 4.17 6.52 17.29
N THR A 154 4.03 7.79 17.66
CA THR A 154 3.40 8.21 18.92
C THR A 154 1.94 7.78 19.00
N ALA A 155 1.19 7.92 17.91
CA ALA A 155 -0.22 7.52 17.85
C ALA A 155 -0.42 6.00 17.92
N CYS A 156 0.52 5.23 17.38
CA CYS A 156 0.49 3.77 17.41
C CYS A 156 1.05 3.17 18.71
N ASP A 157 1.67 3.98 19.59
CA ASP A 157 2.23 3.55 20.87
C ASP A 157 3.23 2.39 20.72
N LEU A 158 4.15 2.54 19.77
CA LEU A 158 5.10 1.48 19.40
C LEU A 158 6.38 1.58 20.22
N ASP A 159 6.70 0.49 20.92
CA ASP A 159 7.96 0.30 21.62
C ASP A 159 9.15 0.25 20.64
N ASP A 160 10.33 0.62 21.11
CA ASP A 160 11.55 0.63 20.29
C ASP A 160 11.87 -0.76 19.70
N GLY A 161 11.68 -1.84 20.47
CA GLY A 161 11.91 -3.21 19.99
C GLY A 161 10.95 -3.63 18.88
N THR A 162 9.70 -3.17 18.97
CA THR A 162 8.68 -3.41 17.94
C THR A 162 8.96 -2.57 16.70
N MET A 163 9.42 -1.34 16.86
CA MET A 163 9.82 -0.48 15.74
C MET A 163 11.05 -1.05 15.00
N ALA A 164 12.02 -1.58 15.73
CA ALA A 164 13.17 -2.28 15.16
C ALA A 164 12.71 -3.46 14.27
N ALA A 165 11.79 -4.30 14.76
CA ALA A 165 11.22 -5.39 13.98
C ALA A 165 10.50 -4.90 12.72
N VAL A 166 9.76 -3.79 12.81
CA VAL A 166 9.05 -3.19 11.66
C VAL A 166 10.02 -2.69 10.59
N LEU A 167 11.13 -2.04 10.98
CA LEU A 167 12.15 -1.58 10.04
C LEU A 167 12.86 -2.76 9.35
N LEU A 168 13.22 -3.80 10.11
CA LEU A 168 13.85 -5.01 9.56
C LEU A 168 12.94 -5.72 8.56
N GLU A 169 11.67 -5.94 8.90
CA GLU A 169 10.71 -6.56 8.00
C GLU A 169 10.47 -5.70 6.74
N THR A 170 10.52 -4.37 6.90
CA THR A 170 10.46 -3.45 5.76
C THR A 170 11.66 -3.65 4.85
N GLY A 171 12.87 -3.71 5.41
CA GLY A 171 14.11 -4.00 4.69
C GLY A 171 14.08 -5.34 3.95
N GLU A 172 13.68 -6.42 4.62
CA GLU A 172 13.55 -7.75 3.99
C GLU A 172 12.58 -7.73 2.80
N ARG A 173 11.43 -7.05 2.93
CA ARG A 173 10.48 -6.92 1.84
C ARG A 173 10.99 -6.07 0.69
N MET A 174 11.79 -5.04 1.00
CA MET A 174 12.46 -4.24 -0.01
C MET A 174 13.44 -5.10 -0.81
N VAL A 175 14.28 -5.91 -0.15
CA VAL A 175 15.19 -6.85 -0.85
C VAL A 175 14.44 -7.88 -1.68
N ARG A 176 13.31 -8.43 -1.19
CA ARG A 176 12.46 -9.31 -2.02
C ARG A 176 11.89 -8.60 -3.25
N LYS A 177 11.63 -7.28 -3.19
CA LYS A 177 11.06 -6.49 -4.28
C LYS A 177 12.12 -5.91 -5.23
N TYR A 178 13.27 -5.46 -4.77
CA TYR A 178 14.27 -4.74 -5.56
C TYR A 178 15.59 -5.54 -5.73
N GLY A 179 15.75 -6.61 -4.96
CA GLY A 179 16.98 -7.39 -4.86
C GLY A 179 18.00 -6.74 -3.92
N VAL A 180 19.14 -7.40 -3.80
CA VAL A 180 20.33 -6.91 -3.09
C VAL A 180 20.86 -5.63 -3.76
N LEU A 181 21.53 -4.76 -2.99
CA LEU A 181 22.25 -3.61 -3.53
C LEU A 181 23.34 -4.13 -4.50
N MET A 182 23.23 -3.75 -5.77
CA MET A 182 24.19 -4.13 -6.81
C MET A 182 25.07 -2.93 -7.09
N ARG A 183 26.39 -3.17 -7.15
CA ARG A 183 27.40 -2.15 -7.44
C ARG A 183 27.54 -1.87 -8.94
N ASP A 184 27.21 -2.85 -9.78
CA ASP A 184 27.37 -2.76 -11.24
C ASP A 184 26.00 -2.90 -11.94
N VAL A 185 25.61 -1.84 -12.65
CA VAL A 185 24.29 -1.70 -13.31
C VAL A 185 24.42 -1.62 -14.84
N SER A 186 25.65 -1.69 -15.35
CA SER A 186 26.05 -1.46 -16.75
C SER A 186 25.45 -2.45 -17.74
N GLU A 187 25.14 -3.68 -17.32
CA GLU A 187 24.55 -4.73 -18.18
C GLU A 187 23.01 -4.80 -18.06
N MET A 188 22.38 -3.95 -17.25
CA MET A 188 20.93 -3.96 -17.06
C MET A 188 20.22 -3.04 -18.05
N GLY A 189 19.11 -3.52 -18.62
CA GLY A 189 18.17 -2.66 -19.34
C GLY A 189 17.60 -1.55 -18.44
N ALA A 190 17.09 -0.48 -19.04
CA ALA A 190 16.60 0.71 -18.34
C ALA A 190 15.61 0.41 -17.19
N SER A 191 14.75 -0.60 -17.36
CA SER A 191 13.80 -1.03 -16.32
C SER A 191 14.47 -1.75 -15.13
N GLY A 192 15.58 -2.44 -15.36
CA GLY A 192 16.40 -3.06 -14.31
C GLY A 192 17.18 -2.02 -13.52
N MET A 193 17.72 -1.02 -14.21
CA MET A 193 18.43 0.11 -13.61
C MET A 193 17.52 0.93 -12.69
N GLN A 194 16.33 1.32 -13.16
CA GLN A 194 15.37 2.08 -12.33
C GLN A 194 14.99 1.32 -11.06
N ARG A 195 14.76 0.00 -11.15
CA ARG A 195 14.44 -0.83 -9.98
C ARG A 195 15.56 -0.83 -8.94
N LYS A 196 16.82 -0.69 -9.36
CA LYS A 196 17.98 -0.59 -8.45
C LYS A 196 18.11 0.79 -7.84
N VAL A 197 17.90 1.84 -8.64
CA VAL A 197 17.84 3.22 -8.14
C VAL A 197 16.76 3.36 -7.06
N ASP A 198 15.55 2.87 -7.34
CA ASP A 198 14.44 2.90 -6.37
C ASP A 198 14.77 2.08 -5.10
N GLY A 199 15.39 0.92 -5.25
CA GLY A 199 15.82 0.08 -4.13
C GLY A 199 16.88 0.74 -3.26
N CYS A 200 17.83 1.44 -3.89
CA CYS A 200 18.89 2.18 -3.23
C CYS A 200 18.33 3.39 -2.47
N ALA A 201 17.49 4.21 -3.12
CA ALA A 201 16.83 5.34 -2.48
C ALA A 201 16.01 4.90 -1.25
N MET A 202 15.28 3.78 -1.38
CA MET A 202 14.50 3.20 -0.28
C MET A 202 15.37 2.72 0.89
N PHE A 203 16.48 2.04 0.58
CA PHE A 203 17.44 1.61 1.58
C PHE A 203 17.98 2.78 2.39
N THR A 204 18.40 3.84 1.70
CA THR A 204 18.92 5.04 2.34
C THR A 204 17.90 5.73 3.23
N LYS A 205 16.64 5.86 2.77
CA LYS A 205 15.55 6.43 3.59
C LYS A 205 15.31 5.62 4.88
N VAL A 206 15.32 4.29 4.78
CA VAL A 206 15.12 3.41 5.95
C VAL A 206 16.30 3.48 6.91
N MET A 207 17.53 3.53 6.40
CA MET A 207 18.73 3.71 7.22
C MET A 207 18.72 5.05 7.96
N TYR A 208 18.27 6.13 7.29
CA TYR A 208 18.08 7.42 7.94
C TYR A 208 17.06 7.35 9.08
N LEU A 209 15.92 6.67 8.89
CA LEU A 209 14.93 6.48 9.97
C LEU A 209 15.49 5.66 11.14
N ALA A 210 16.39 4.70 10.88
CA ALA A 210 17.05 3.93 11.92
C ALA A 210 18.11 4.74 12.71
N ASP A 211 18.66 5.81 12.11
CA ASP A 211 19.63 6.72 12.74
C ASP A 211 18.95 7.74 13.68
N LEU A 212 17.63 7.96 13.51
CA LEU A 212 16.88 8.92 14.33
C LEU A 212 16.62 8.39 15.72
N GLU A 213 17.24 9.02 16.72
CA GLU A 213 17.07 8.67 18.14
C GLU A 213 15.63 8.85 18.66
N GLN A 214 14.87 9.78 18.07
CA GLN A 214 13.44 9.95 18.37
C GLN A 214 12.59 8.77 17.86
N PHE A 215 13.12 8.07 16.86
CA PHE A 215 12.43 6.98 16.19
C PHE A 215 12.78 5.62 16.82
N ILE A 216 14.04 5.36 17.16
CA ILE A 216 14.51 4.19 17.93
C ILE A 216 15.71 4.62 18.78
N SER A 217 15.85 4.10 20.01
CA SER A 217 17.07 4.27 20.82
C SER A 217 18.34 3.86 20.05
N ARG A 218 19.45 4.61 20.24
CA ARG A 218 20.69 4.44 19.48
C ARG A 218 21.22 3.00 19.47
N THR A 219 21.17 2.31 20.62
CA THR A 219 21.63 0.93 20.75
C THR A 219 20.87 -0.05 19.87
N GLN A 220 19.55 0.12 19.75
CA GLN A 220 18.73 -0.70 18.87
C GLN A 220 18.79 -0.24 17.42
N GLY A 221 18.94 1.07 17.18
CA GLY A 221 19.17 1.65 15.87
C GLY A 221 20.43 1.10 15.21
N ASP A 222 21.56 1.08 15.92
CA ASP A 222 22.83 0.53 15.43
C ASP A 222 22.72 -0.96 15.08
N ALA A 223 22.05 -1.74 15.94
CA ALA A 223 21.79 -3.15 15.67
C ALA A 223 20.92 -3.36 14.42
N VAL A 224 19.88 -2.53 14.24
CA VAL A 224 19.02 -2.57 13.04
C VAL A 224 19.81 -2.17 11.80
N GLN A 225 20.65 -1.14 11.87
CA GLN A 225 21.49 -0.71 10.75
C GLN A 225 22.45 -1.82 10.32
N GLN A 226 23.10 -2.50 11.27
CA GLN A 226 23.99 -3.62 10.96
C GLN A 226 23.23 -4.75 10.27
N ARG A 227 22.04 -5.12 10.79
CA ARG A 227 21.20 -6.14 10.16
C ARG A 227 20.68 -5.73 8.79
N LEU A 228 20.34 -4.46 8.58
CA LEU A 228 19.93 -3.95 7.28
C LEU A 228 21.09 -4.02 6.27
N LYS A 229 22.32 -3.68 6.67
CA LYS A 229 23.51 -3.85 5.83
C LYS A 229 23.71 -5.31 5.43
N GLU A 230 23.57 -6.25 6.36
CA GLU A 230 23.62 -7.70 6.08
C GLU A 230 22.53 -8.13 5.10
N ILE A 231 21.28 -7.73 5.33
CA ILE A 231 20.13 -8.09 4.49
C ILE A 231 20.28 -7.57 3.05
N PHE A 232 20.84 -6.37 2.90
CA PHE A 232 21.03 -5.74 1.60
C PHE A 232 22.40 -6.01 0.97
N GLY A 233 23.29 -6.74 1.65
CA GLY A 233 24.64 -7.04 1.18
C GLY A 233 25.52 -5.80 1.00
N ALA A 234 25.30 -4.75 1.80
CA ALA A 234 26.02 -3.48 1.71
C ALA A 234 27.22 -3.44 2.66
N THR A 235 28.34 -2.89 2.19
CA THR A 235 29.47 -2.56 3.06
C THR A 235 29.28 -1.21 3.74
N ASP A 236 30.06 -0.95 4.80
CA ASP A 236 30.06 0.37 5.44
C ASP A 236 30.48 1.50 4.49
N GLU A 237 31.34 1.20 3.52
CA GLU A 237 31.78 2.14 2.49
C GLU A 237 30.65 2.48 1.51
N ASP A 238 29.84 1.49 1.11
CA ASP A 238 28.69 1.70 0.24
C ASP A 238 27.64 2.56 0.96
N TYR A 239 27.41 2.29 2.25
CA TYR A 239 26.50 3.11 3.05
C TYR A 239 27.00 4.53 3.24
N ALA A 240 28.29 4.74 3.52
CA ALA A 240 28.86 6.07 3.71
C ALA A 240 28.68 6.97 2.47
N LYS A 241 28.72 6.40 1.28
CA LYS A 241 28.49 7.12 0.01
C LYS A 241 27.02 7.43 -0.24
N LEU A 242 26.12 6.57 0.25
CA LEU A 242 24.68 6.69 0.04
C LEU A 242 23.97 7.48 1.14
N ARG A 243 24.61 7.72 2.29
CA ARG A 243 23.99 8.33 3.46
C ARG A 243 23.42 9.71 3.16
N ILE A 244 22.13 9.90 3.46
CA ILE A 244 21.50 11.22 3.49
C ILE A 244 22.11 12.01 4.65
N THR A 245 22.87 13.05 4.31
CA THR A 245 23.46 14.01 5.27
C THR A 245 22.63 15.28 5.43
N ALA A 246 21.70 15.57 4.51
CA ALA A 246 20.75 16.68 4.61
C ALA A 246 19.39 16.33 3.95
N LEU A 247 18.28 16.59 4.65
CA LEU A 247 16.92 16.42 4.13
C LEU A 247 16.58 17.57 3.16
N GLY A 248 16.04 17.28 1.97
CA GLY A 248 15.54 18.29 1.02
C GLY A 248 16.30 18.46 -0.31
N ALA A 249 17.28 17.60 -0.63
CA ALA A 249 18.09 17.69 -1.85
C ALA A 249 17.66 16.69 -2.95
N GLU A 250 16.37 16.63 -3.29
CA GLU A 250 15.83 15.58 -4.19
C GLU A 250 16.37 15.59 -5.63
N LYS A 251 17.03 16.67 -6.09
CA LYS A 251 17.64 16.70 -7.42
C LYS A 251 19.06 16.14 -7.47
N MET A 252 19.71 15.89 -6.33
CA MET A 252 21.08 15.37 -6.33
C MET A 252 21.13 13.84 -6.47
N ASP A 253 20.11 13.11 -6.03
CA ASP A 253 20.21 11.65 -5.92
C ASP A 253 20.20 10.94 -7.27
N ILE A 254 19.41 11.35 -8.26
CA ILE A 254 19.45 10.71 -9.60
C ILE A 254 20.79 11.00 -10.27
N SER A 255 21.32 12.21 -10.18
CA SER A 255 22.62 12.58 -10.77
C SER A 255 23.82 11.96 -10.06
N VAL A 256 23.78 11.78 -8.74
CA VAL A 256 24.84 11.07 -7.98
C VAL A 256 24.73 9.57 -8.23
N LEU A 257 23.53 8.99 -8.29
CA LEU A 257 23.32 7.60 -8.71
C LEU A 257 23.72 7.37 -10.17
N GLU A 258 23.35 8.24 -11.11
CA GLU A 258 23.78 8.19 -12.52
C GLU A 258 25.30 8.35 -12.63
N ALA A 259 25.92 9.26 -11.86
CA ALA A 259 27.37 9.41 -11.82
C ALA A 259 28.07 8.16 -11.27
N MET A 260 27.51 7.50 -10.26
CA MET A 260 28.03 6.22 -9.73
C MET A 260 27.84 5.06 -10.72
N ILE A 261 26.75 5.06 -11.50
CA ILE A 261 26.47 4.07 -12.53
C ILE A 261 27.40 4.26 -13.75
N THR A 262 27.78 5.50 -14.06
CA THR A 262 28.52 5.84 -15.28
C THR A 262 30.05 5.93 -15.07
N GLN A 263 30.53 6.29 -13.87
CA GLN A 263 31.97 6.49 -13.62
C GLN A 263 32.82 5.23 -13.79
N LYS A 264 32.26 4.01 -13.65
CA LYS A 264 33.04 2.78 -13.84
C LYS A 264 33.16 2.38 -15.32
N ALA A 265 32.25 2.80 -16.19
CA ALA A 265 32.37 2.58 -17.63
C ALA A 265 33.59 3.31 -18.22
N ALA A 266 34.01 4.43 -17.63
CA ALA A 266 35.18 5.19 -18.09
C ALA A 266 36.52 4.63 -17.56
N THR A 267 36.51 3.81 -16.50
CA THR A 267 37.75 3.28 -15.88
C THR A 267 38.10 1.85 -16.32
N THR A 268 37.27 1.21 -17.15
CA THR A 268 37.54 -0.17 -17.62
C THR A 268 37.92 -0.23 -19.11
N ASP A 269 37.80 0.86 -19.86
CA ASP A 269 38.22 0.95 -21.29
C ASP A 269 39.57 1.68 -21.48
N GLY A 270 40.46 1.61 -20.48
CA GLY A 270 41.68 2.41 -20.45
C GLY A 270 43.01 1.67 -20.37
N ASP A 271 43.04 0.35 -20.35
CA ASP A 271 44.31 -0.39 -20.39
C ASP A 271 44.11 -1.82 -20.92
N GLU A 272 44.14 -1.99 -22.23
CA GLU A 272 44.75 -3.14 -22.90
C GLU A 272 44.54 -3.08 -24.43
N THR A 273 45.67 -2.85 -25.15
CA THR A 273 46.08 -3.34 -26.48
C THR A 273 46.85 -2.23 -27.22
N LYS A 274 48.07 -2.43 -27.71
CA LYS A 274 48.55 -3.55 -28.52
C LYS A 274 50.04 -3.81 -28.34
N GLY A 275 50.39 -5.10 -28.30
CA GLY A 275 51.75 -5.58 -28.56
C GLY A 275 52.15 -5.47 -30.04
N GLY A 276 53.46 -5.57 -30.26
CA GLY A 276 54.09 -5.77 -31.57
C GLY A 276 55.60 -5.77 -31.41
N GLY A 277 56.20 -6.96 -31.22
CA GLY A 277 57.58 -7.13 -30.78
C GLY A 277 58.65 -6.98 -31.87
N ASN A 278 59.92 -7.14 -31.47
CA ASN A 278 60.90 -7.97 -32.16
C ASN A 278 62.21 -8.10 -31.36
N GLN A 279 62.71 -9.34 -31.27
CA GLN A 279 64.11 -9.78 -31.21
C GLN A 279 65.11 -9.16 -30.21
N GLY A 280 65.49 -10.00 -29.22
CA GLY A 280 66.84 -10.58 -29.19
C GLY A 280 67.94 -9.84 -28.41
N GLY A 281 68.48 -10.51 -27.39
CA GLY A 281 69.84 -10.26 -26.90
C GLY A 281 69.96 -10.05 -25.39
N ASP A 282 70.12 -11.15 -24.65
CA ASP A 282 70.88 -11.21 -23.40
C ASP A 282 72.39 -11.08 -23.75
N PRO A 283 73.36 -10.89 -22.82
CA PRO A 283 73.30 -10.55 -21.39
C PRO A 283 74.22 -9.33 -21.08
N THR A 284 74.26 -8.72 -19.89
CA THR A 284 75.09 -9.13 -18.73
C THR A 284 75.18 -7.89 -17.80
N PRO A 285 75.29 -8.06 -16.47
CA PRO A 285 75.12 -6.95 -15.52
C PRO A 285 76.45 -6.29 -15.13
N ALA A 286 76.34 -5.04 -14.67
CA ALA A 286 77.21 -4.42 -13.68
C ALA A 286 76.40 -3.42 -12.87
#